data_AF-A0A4R2YVN4-F1
#
_entry.id   AF-A0A4R2YVN4-F1
#
_cell.length_a   1.000
_cell.length_b   1.000
_cell.length_c   1.000
_cell.angle_alpha   90.00
_cell.angle_beta   90.00
_cell.angle_gamma   90.00
#
_symmetry.space_group_name_H-M   'P 1'
#
loop_
_entity.id
_entity.type
_entity.pdbx_description
1 polymer ?
#
loop_
_entity_poly.entity_id
_entity_poly.type
_entity_poly.pdbx_seq_one_letter_code
_entity_poly.pdbx_strand_id
1 'polypeptide(L)'
;MEYALNKVTDQLELAVRASKYAPYKCPVCRKAVSLRRGKVKKPYFAHLPGHGTPECDNFVPSHLTLPVKGKVNLLVKRWMELRLVVSNDFTGWNWSLELALPTCNFCRAQITLDVGGRHQTLDMRSMIKHRQIGAELSLSPYRIVSFAGTPDPAFIAEVERVCPGLPSIGAAVFSFVASGAPRGFPIVQQLRCGEMFVFLWHQPAQPDFPDELLVEELVGKNGWNLAIITIPENPSSKCAAWLLRFTRLPVVPSRPSITTIWPLSTRNTNGNEFECDHSDIVLLAANKVPIVTQEGGPIILAQSAASTLSAVGGNESPALFTLKPDCSEIVKVSSASEHNIKIFLAFTSHADSFTKFPSVELVFAKQDGEQEIISLHQRRCIDVVTQARELGCKLEYLSMPPGGEGVLRTEGEFLSSEIKLFSSDDVAPHDKSMRLLHTNAISKLQFFLVDPAYYVDIDFGGLGRICLSAASHSFSSNENYQHLSPSLRLRLINFIFQFRLAVPDVIRANDITLVRALENVKLEPYLIPHYRSLVNEVITNGFEIKNLR
;
A
#
# COMPACT_ATOMS: atom_id res chain seq x y z
N MET A 1 -5.05 16.39 31.88
CA MET A 1 -5.57 15.35 32.80
C MET A 1 -4.45 14.41 33.24
N GLU A 2 -4.47 13.94 34.49
CA GLU A 2 -3.42 13.07 35.05
C GLU A 2 -3.69 11.56 34.85
N TYR A 3 -4.88 11.21 34.37
CA TYR A 3 -5.31 9.84 34.11
C TYR A 3 -6.16 9.78 32.84
N ALA A 4 -6.21 8.62 32.19
CA ALA A 4 -7.07 8.35 31.04
C ALA A 4 -7.44 6.86 31.03
N LEU A 5 -8.52 6.50 30.31
CA LEU A 5 -8.86 5.10 30.08
C LEU A 5 -7.97 4.58 28.94
N ASN A 6 -7.26 3.48 29.16
CA ASN A 6 -6.60 2.76 28.08
C ASN A 6 -7.68 2.13 27.19
N LYS A 7 -7.68 2.43 25.88
CA LYS A 7 -8.75 1.92 24.99
C LYS A 7 -8.78 0.39 24.94
N VAL A 8 -7.62 -0.27 25.12
CA VAL A 8 -7.47 -1.72 24.99
C VAL A 8 -7.92 -2.45 26.24
N THR A 9 -7.49 -1.99 27.42
CA THR A 9 -7.80 -2.70 28.69
C THR A 9 -9.06 -2.16 29.38
N ASP A 10 -9.58 -1.02 28.91
CA ASP A 10 -10.63 -0.19 29.55
C ASP A 10 -10.31 0.21 31.01
N GLN A 11 -9.05 0.07 31.42
CA GLN A 11 -8.59 0.43 32.77
C GLN A 11 -8.15 1.89 32.83
N LEU A 12 -8.38 2.50 33.99
CA LEU A 12 -7.91 3.85 34.30
C LEU A 12 -6.40 3.82 34.55
N GLU A 13 -5.63 4.45 33.67
CA GLU A 13 -4.18 4.55 33.79
C GLU A 13 -3.74 5.96 34.17
N LEU A 14 -2.86 6.06 35.17
CA LEU A 14 -2.17 7.30 35.52
C LEU A 14 -1.09 7.63 34.48
N ALA A 15 -1.02 8.89 34.04
CA ALA A 15 -0.09 9.37 33.03
C ALA A 15 1.39 9.07 33.34
N VAL A 16 1.73 8.93 34.63
CA VAL A 16 3.08 8.57 35.10
C VAL A 16 3.46 7.13 34.74
N ARG A 17 2.49 6.21 34.74
CA ARG A 17 2.66 4.78 34.48
C ARG A 17 2.21 4.37 33.06
N ALA A 18 1.49 5.25 32.38
CA ALA A 18 0.99 5.06 31.04
C ALA A 18 2.10 4.93 29.98
N SER A 19 1.87 4.08 29.00
CA SER A 19 2.75 3.88 27.85
C SER A 19 2.50 4.96 26.79
N LYS A 20 3.55 5.55 26.23
CA LYS A 20 3.42 6.55 25.14
C LYS A 20 2.78 5.98 23.86
N TYR A 21 2.86 4.66 23.70
CA TYR A 21 2.48 3.95 22.47
C TYR A 21 1.20 3.12 22.65
N ALA A 22 0.39 3.43 23.67
CA ALA A 22 -0.94 2.85 23.84
C ALA A 22 -2.01 3.89 23.48
N PRO A 23 -3.17 3.47 22.95
CA PRO A 23 -4.27 4.36 22.68
C PRO A 23 -5.07 4.64 23.97
N TYR A 24 -5.44 5.91 24.17
CA TYR A 24 -6.18 6.35 25.36
C TYR A 24 -7.43 7.16 24.99
N LYS A 25 -8.46 7.08 25.84
CA LYS A 25 -9.69 7.89 25.76
C LYS A 25 -9.93 8.65 27.06
N CYS A 26 -10.51 9.85 26.94
CA CYS A 26 -10.91 10.65 28.08
C CYS A 26 -12.03 9.92 28.87
N PRO A 27 -11.96 9.80 30.20
CA PRO A 27 -13.01 9.16 30.98
C PRO A 27 -14.32 9.96 30.97
N VAL A 28 -14.24 11.28 30.76
CA VAL A 28 -15.40 12.18 30.76
C VAL A 28 -16.08 12.19 29.39
N CYS A 29 -15.41 12.68 28.34
CA CYS A 29 -16.04 12.87 27.03
C CYS A 29 -15.83 11.69 26.07
N ARG A 30 -15.13 10.62 26.49
CA ARG A 30 -14.80 9.41 25.70
C ARG A 30 -13.99 9.64 24.42
N LYS A 31 -13.62 10.89 24.09
CA LYS A 31 -12.79 11.22 22.93
C LYS A 31 -11.31 10.86 23.14
N ALA A 32 -10.59 10.66 22.03
CA ALA A 32 -9.18 10.26 22.04
C ALA A 32 -8.28 11.30 22.72
N VAL A 33 -7.35 10.81 23.54
CA VAL A 33 -6.34 11.62 24.23
C VAL A 33 -4.95 11.04 24.00
N SER A 34 -3.95 11.91 23.96
CA SER A 34 -2.54 11.56 23.74
C SER A 34 -1.74 11.77 25.02
N LEU A 35 -0.87 10.81 25.37
CA LEU A 35 0.06 10.97 26.48
C LEU A 35 1.17 11.95 26.09
N ARG A 36 1.24 13.07 26.81
CA ARG A 36 2.32 14.05 26.73
C ARG A 36 3.26 13.83 27.90
N ARG A 37 4.43 13.28 27.59
CA ARG A 37 5.51 13.04 28.55
C ARG A 37 6.80 13.63 28.01
N GLY A 38 7.50 14.40 28.83
CA GLY A 38 8.80 14.99 28.52
C GLY A 38 9.71 14.94 29.74
N LYS A 39 11.00 15.25 29.56
CA LYS A 39 11.99 15.24 30.66
C LYS A 39 11.74 16.31 31.72
N VAL A 40 11.01 17.38 31.39
CA VAL A 40 10.80 18.58 32.23
C VAL A 40 9.33 18.72 32.69
N LYS A 41 8.37 18.15 31.96
CA LYS A 41 6.93 18.28 32.27
C LYS A 41 6.41 17.01 32.94
N LYS A 42 5.64 17.15 34.02
CA LYS A 42 4.87 16.05 34.62
C LYS A 42 4.06 15.36 33.51
N PRO A 43 4.10 14.02 33.37
CA PRO A 43 3.31 13.32 32.37
C PRO A 43 1.83 13.63 32.53
N TYR A 44 1.14 13.94 31.43
CA TYR A 44 -0.30 14.20 31.42
C TYR A 44 -0.91 13.76 30.08
N PHE A 45 -2.20 13.43 30.07
CA PHE A 45 -2.93 13.23 28.82
C PHE A 45 -3.55 14.55 28.34
N ALA A 46 -3.60 14.72 27.02
CA ALA A 46 -4.18 15.87 26.38
C ALA A 46 -5.04 15.46 25.19
N HIS A 47 -6.22 16.08 25.06
CA HIS A 47 -7.05 15.97 23.86
C HIS A 47 -6.30 16.46 22.62
N LEU A 48 -6.67 15.89 21.47
CA LEU A 48 -6.31 16.49 20.18
C LEU A 48 -6.99 17.86 20.04
N PRO A 49 -6.39 18.83 19.31
CA PRO A 49 -7.00 20.13 19.09
C PRO A 49 -8.44 20.01 18.58
N GLY A 50 -9.40 20.70 19.21
CA GLY A 50 -10.82 20.67 18.84
C GLY A 50 -11.66 19.50 19.40
N HIS A 51 -11.06 18.54 20.12
CA HIS A 51 -11.80 17.39 20.64
C HIS A 51 -12.29 17.54 22.08
N GLY A 52 -11.57 18.25 22.96
CA GLY A 52 -11.97 18.41 24.36
C GLY A 52 -13.29 19.17 24.54
N THR A 53 -13.99 18.91 25.65
CA THR A 53 -15.18 19.67 26.05
C THR A 53 -14.92 20.42 27.37
N PRO A 54 -15.68 21.47 27.73
CA PRO A 54 -15.47 22.25 28.96
C PRO A 54 -15.53 21.42 30.24
N GLU A 55 -16.23 20.28 30.21
CA GLU A 55 -16.39 19.36 31.33
C GLU A 55 -15.14 18.47 31.55
N CYS A 56 -14.15 18.54 30.66
CA CYS A 56 -12.93 17.74 30.74
C CYS A 56 -11.87 18.33 31.69
N ASP A 57 -11.21 17.46 32.46
CA ASP A 57 -10.11 17.85 33.36
C ASP A 57 -8.98 18.62 32.66
N ASN A 58 -8.76 19.86 33.13
CA ASN A 58 -7.78 20.81 32.59
C ASN A 58 -8.02 21.19 31.12
N PHE A 59 -9.28 21.33 30.71
CA PHE A 59 -9.63 21.91 29.42
C PHE A 59 -9.09 23.34 29.29
N VAL A 60 -8.30 23.60 28.25
CA VAL A 60 -7.77 24.93 27.92
C VAL A 60 -8.18 25.27 26.49
N PRO A 61 -8.97 26.33 26.25
CA PRO A 61 -9.29 26.78 24.90
C PRO A 61 -8.02 27.21 24.16
N SER A 62 -7.97 26.95 22.86
CA SER A 62 -6.78 26.88 21.99
C SER A 62 -5.99 28.20 21.77
N HIS A 63 -6.07 29.19 22.66
CA HIS A 63 -5.57 30.55 22.42
C HIS A 63 -4.44 31.03 23.35
N LEU A 64 -3.73 30.15 24.07
CA LEU A 64 -2.64 30.57 24.96
C LEU A 64 -1.35 29.76 24.76
N THR A 65 -0.39 30.34 24.05
CA THR A 65 0.99 29.87 23.99
C THR A 65 1.75 30.28 25.25
N LEU A 66 2.14 29.30 26.08
CA LEU A 66 3.05 29.52 27.20
C LEU A 66 4.51 29.18 26.84
N PRO A 67 5.50 29.95 27.34
CA PRO A 67 6.90 29.81 27.00
C PRO A 67 7.54 28.62 27.73
N VAL A 68 8.42 27.88 27.05
CA VAL A 68 9.19 26.77 27.65
C VAL A 68 10.63 27.23 27.90
N LYS A 69 11.02 27.37 29.16
CA LYS A 69 12.42 27.43 29.63
C LYS A 69 12.83 26.05 30.18
N GLY A 70 14.09 25.67 29.95
CA GLY A 70 14.76 24.59 30.68
C GLY A 70 15.73 23.78 29.82
N LYS A 71 17.02 24.17 29.82
CA LYS A 71 18.14 23.50 29.13
C LYS A 71 18.54 22.21 29.87
N VAL A 72 18.80 21.15 29.12
CA VAL A 72 19.63 20.01 29.55
C VAL A 72 20.73 19.86 28.50
N ASN A 73 21.97 20.13 28.89
CA ASN A 73 23.16 20.01 28.04
C ASN A 73 23.55 18.53 27.87
N LEU A 74 23.03 17.90 26.83
CA LEU A 74 23.79 16.92 26.07
C LEU A 74 24.23 17.68 24.81
N LEU A 75 25.54 17.76 24.55
CA LEU A 75 26.08 18.32 23.32
C LEU A 75 25.66 17.42 22.14
N VAL A 76 24.45 17.61 21.66
CA VAL A 76 23.98 17.03 20.40
C VAL A 76 24.59 17.90 19.31
N LYS A 77 25.66 17.43 18.68
CA LYS A 77 26.22 18.10 17.50
C LYS A 77 25.12 18.24 16.45
N ARG A 78 24.98 19.44 15.90
CA ARG A 78 24.01 19.73 14.83
C ARG A 78 24.74 19.63 13.50
N TRP A 79 24.20 18.95 12.51
CA TRP A 79 24.83 18.86 11.19
C TRP A 79 23.89 19.31 10.08
N MET A 80 24.47 19.68 8.95
CA MET A 80 23.74 19.81 7.69
C MET A 80 23.49 18.42 7.12
N GLU A 81 22.32 18.20 6.53
CA GLU A 81 21.95 16.91 5.96
C GLU A 81 21.67 17.08 4.46
N LEU A 82 22.39 16.32 3.63
CA LEU A 82 22.12 16.26 2.20
C LEU A 82 20.88 15.41 1.94
N ARG A 83 19.98 15.92 1.10
CA ARG A 83 18.71 15.29 0.76
C ARG A 83 18.49 15.31 -0.75
N LEU A 84 17.88 14.24 -1.24
CA LEU A 84 17.45 14.13 -2.62
C LEU A 84 15.97 14.49 -2.74
N VAL A 85 15.63 15.46 -3.57
CA VAL A 85 14.26 15.79 -3.90
C VAL A 85 13.95 15.17 -5.25
N VAL A 86 12.86 14.42 -5.32
CA VAL A 86 12.33 13.85 -6.56
C VAL A 86 10.89 14.33 -6.68
N SER A 87 10.59 15.10 -7.73
CA SER A 87 9.24 15.52 -8.09
C SER A 87 8.76 14.74 -9.30
N ASN A 88 7.50 14.33 -9.27
CA ASN A 88 6.81 13.77 -10.42
C ASN A 88 5.91 14.88 -10.97
N ASP A 89 6.42 15.60 -11.96
CA ASP A 89 5.65 16.65 -12.64
C ASP A 89 5.05 16.07 -13.93
N PHE A 90 4.02 16.70 -14.51
CA PHE A 90 3.34 16.22 -15.73
C PHE A 90 4.27 16.01 -16.94
N THR A 91 5.50 16.54 -16.90
CA THR A 91 6.53 16.44 -17.93
C THR A 91 7.57 15.34 -17.66
N GLY A 92 7.45 14.61 -16.55
CA GLY A 92 8.34 13.51 -16.15
C GLY A 92 8.96 13.69 -14.76
N TRP A 93 9.79 12.72 -14.38
CA TRP A 93 10.51 12.72 -13.11
C TRP A 93 11.65 13.76 -13.14
N ASN A 94 11.59 14.74 -12.25
CA ASN A 94 12.65 15.71 -12.04
C ASN A 94 13.27 15.51 -10.66
N TRP A 95 14.57 15.73 -10.53
CA TRP A 95 15.26 15.57 -9.25
C TRP A 95 16.37 16.60 -9.05
N SER A 96 16.64 16.91 -7.79
CA SER A 96 17.67 17.86 -7.33
C SER A 96 18.20 17.47 -5.94
N LEU A 97 19.33 18.07 -5.55
CA LEU A 97 19.84 17.95 -4.19
C LEU A 97 19.53 19.19 -3.38
N GLU A 98 19.27 18.98 -2.09
CA GLU A 98 19.09 20.04 -1.12
C GLU A 98 19.92 19.79 0.14
N LEU A 99 20.42 20.86 0.74
CA LEU A 99 21.01 20.85 2.07
C LEU A 99 19.96 21.32 3.08
N ALA A 100 19.55 20.40 3.96
CA ALA A 100 18.75 20.73 5.12
C ALA A 100 19.66 21.31 6.22
N LEU A 101 19.37 22.54 6.62
CA LEU A 101 20.15 23.26 7.62
C LEU A 101 19.59 23.02 9.03
N PRO A 102 20.47 22.85 10.03
CA PRO A 102 20.04 22.77 11.42
C PRO A 102 19.43 24.10 11.87
N THR A 103 18.46 24.04 12.77
CA THR A 103 17.82 25.25 13.30
C THR A 103 18.73 25.99 14.28
N CYS A 104 18.57 27.31 14.37
CA CYS A 104 19.26 28.16 15.34
C CYS A 104 18.25 29.00 16.14
N ASN A 105 18.69 29.56 17.27
CA ASN A 105 17.88 30.58 17.93
C ASN A 105 17.85 31.84 17.06
N PHE A 106 16.86 32.71 17.33
CA PHE A 106 16.80 34.01 16.67
C PHE A 106 18.12 34.78 16.89
N CYS A 107 18.80 35.11 15.80
CA CYS A 107 20.03 35.91 15.81
C CYS A 107 20.08 36.81 14.56
N ARG A 108 20.82 37.92 14.64
CA ARG A 108 20.99 38.89 13.54
C ARG A 108 22.34 38.65 12.89
N ALA A 109 22.43 37.57 12.15
CA ALA A 109 23.65 37.13 11.50
C ALA A 109 23.38 36.54 10.13
N GLN A 110 24.45 36.47 9.34
CA GLN A 110 24.45 35.78 8.07
C GLN A 110 25.40 34.60 8.12
N ILE A 111 25.02 33.54 7.42
CA ILE A 111 25.84 32.34 7.22
C ILE A 111 26.17 32.22 5.74
N THR A 112 27.44 31.99 5.41
CA THR A 112 27.88 31.72 4.04
C THR A 112 28.23 30.25 3.91
N LEU A 113 27.60 29.60 2.94
CA LEU A 113 27.71 28.18 2.67
C LEU A 113 28.36 27.97 1.31
N ASP A 114 29.29 27.01 1.23
CA ASP A 114 29.75 26.40 -0.01
C ASP A 114 28.82 25.22 -0.29
N VAL A 115 27.94 25.38 -1.28
CA VAL A 115 26.92 24.39 -1.67
C VAL A 115 27.37 23.52 -2.84
N GLY A 116 28.67 23.27 -2.95
CA GLY A 116 29.27 22.41 -3.98
C GLY A 116 29.95 23.20 -5.09
N GLY A 117 30.75 24.20 -4.72
CA GLY A 117 31.45 25.11 -5.65
C GLY A 117 30.73 26.45 -5.86
N ARG A 118 29.45 26.54 -5.50
CA ARG A 118 28.69 27.80 -5.44
C ARG A 118 28.61 28.29 -3.99
N HIS A 119 28.82 29.59 -3.78
CA HIS A 119 28.66 30.20 -2.47
C HIS A 119 27.24 30.78 -2.33
N GLN A 120 26.60 30.54 -1.18
CA GLN A 120 25.28 31.06 -0.87
C GLN A 120 25.25 31.65 0.53
N THR A 121 24.88 32.93 0.62
CA THR A 121 24.72 33.64 1.89
C THR A 121 23.24 33.68 2.29
N LEU A 122 22.96 33.34 3.54
CA LEU A 122 21.61 33.27 4.09
C LEU A 122 21.50 34.08 5.37
N ASP A 123 20.33 34.66 5.59
CA ASP A 123 19.98 35.29 6.85
C ASP A 123 19.58 34.21 7.88
N MET A 124 20.31 34.16 9.01
CA MET A 124 20.07 33.18 10.07
C MET A 124 18.71 33.38 10.76
N ARG A 125 18.03 34.52 10.61
CA ARG A 125 16.63 34.70 11.05
C ARG A 125 15.68 33.71 10.38
N SER A 126 16.00 33.25 9.17
CA SER A 126 15.20 32.26 8.45
C SER A 126 15.39 30.82 8.97
N MET A 127 16.43 30.57 9.79
CA MET A 127 16.80 29.25 10.30
C MET A 127 16.18 28.92 11.67
N ILE A 128 15.22 29.74 12.15
CA ILE A 128 14.44 29.43 13.35
C ILE A 128 13.53 28.22 13.11
N LYS A 129 13.08 28.06 11.86
CA LYS A 129 12.36 26.89 11.36
C LYS A 129 13.30 26.10 10.44
N HIS A 130 12.94 24.86 10.13
CA HIS A 130 13.68 24.07 9.16
C HIS A 130 13.81 24.81 7.83
N ARG A 131 15.04 24.89 7.31
CA ARG A 131 15.37 25.55 6.06
C ARG A 131 16.12 24.58 5.17
N GLN A 132 15.76 24.56 3.90
CA GLN A 132 16.42 23.79 2.86
C GLN A 132 16.92 24.76 1.78
N ILE A 133 18.05 24.42 1.18
CA ILE A 133 18.64 25.17 0.07
C ILE A 133 19.12 24.21 -1.02
N GLY A 134 19.01 24.62 -2.27
CA GLY A 134 19.51 23.82 -3.40
C GLY A 134 21.03 23.64 -3.34
N ALA A 135 21.47 22.41 -3.50
CA ALA A 135 22.86 22.00 -3.49
C ALA A 135 23.30 21.52 -4.88
N GLU A 136 24.55 21.80 -5.24
CA GLU A 136 25.13 21.34 -6.50
C GLU A 136 25.63 19.90 -6.37
N LEU A 137 25.65 19.17 -7.49
CA LEU A 137 26.27 17.85 -7.58
C LEU A 137 27.79 17.99 -7.43
N SER A 138 28.34 17.55 -6.29
CA SER A 138 29.74 17.79 -5.95
C SER A 138 30.38 16.60 -5.25
N LEU A 139 31.60 16.26 -5.66
CA LEU A 139 32.50 15.35 -4.95
C LEU A 139 33.13 16.03 -3.73
N SER A 140 33.32 17.34 -3.81
CA SER A 140 33.85 18.15 -2.71
C SER A 140 32.79 18.31 -1.61
N PRO A 141 33.20 18.34 -0.32
CA PRO A 141 32.27 18.54 0.78
C PRO A 141 31.55 19.88 0.73
N TYR A 142 30.30 19.87 1.18
CA TYR A 142 29.53 21.08 1.45
C TYR A 142 29.94 21.63 2.81
N ARG A 143 30.06 22.96 2.96
CA ARG A 143 30.59 23.52 4.21
C ARG A 143 30.10 24.90 4.56
N ILE A 144 30.08 25.18 5.85
CA ILE A 144 29.94 26.52 6.41
C ILE A 144 31.29 27.22 6.29
N VAL A 145 31.36 28.22 5.42
CA VAL A 145 32.58 28.98 5.13
C VAL A 145 32.80 30.04 6.21
N SER A 146 31.76 30.82 6.51
CA SER A 146 31.88 31.94 7.44
C SER A 146 30.54 32.33 8.06
N PHE A 147 30.63 33.08 9.14
CA PHE A 147 29.52 33.79 9.77
C PHE A 147 29.82 35.29 9.77
N ALA A 148 28.80 36.12 9.59
CA ALA A 148 28.89 37.57 9.68
C ALA A 148 27.82 38.12 10.64
N GLY A 149 28.11 39.22 11.34
CA GLY A 149 27.21 39.81 12.34
C GLY A 149 27.32 39.17 13.72
N THR A 150 26.19 38.99 14.41
CA THR A 150 26.12 38.43 15.78
C THR A 150 25.42 37.06 15.79
N PRO A 151 26.10 35.99 15.34
CA PRO A 151 25.53 34.65 15.25
C PRO A 151 25.27 34.04 16.64
N ASP A 152 24.29 33.14 16.72
CA ASP A 152 23.97 32.39 17.94
C ASP A 152 25.22 31.59 18.42
N PRO A 153 25.81 31.92 19.58
CA PRO A 153 27.01 31.26 20.06
C PRO A 153 26.80 29.76 20.34
N ALA A 154 25.58 29.37 20.75
CA ALA A 154 25.26 27.95 20.98
C ALA A 154 25.24 27.19 19.66
N PHE A 155 24.69 27.80 18.60
CA PHE A 155 24.73 27.21 17.26
C PHE A 155 26.17 27.02 16.77
N ILE A 156 27.04 28.03 16.91
CA ILE A 156 28.43 27.94 16.45
C ILE A 156 29.21 26.84 17.19
N ALA A 157 28.98 26.70 18.49
CA ALA A 157 29.67 25.69 19.30
C ALA A 157 29.23 24.26 18.98
N GLU A 158 27.98 24.08 18.53
CA GLU A 158 27.37 22.76 18.30
C GLU A 158 27.36 22.33 16.84
N VAL A 159 27.45 23.26 15.89
CA VAL A 159 27.29 22.95 14.46
C VAL A 159 28.55 22.33 13.85
N GLU A 160 28.37 21.19 13.22
CA GLU A 160 29.36 20.59 12.34
C GLU A 160 29.39 21.36 11.02
N ARG A 161 30.56 21.93 10.71
CA ARG A 161 30.72 22.84 9.57
C ARG A 161 30.82 22.13 8.23
N VAL A 162 30.91 20.82 8.21
CA VAL A 162 31.15 20.05 6.98
C VAL A 162 30.07 18.99 6.84
N CYS A 163 29.49 18.91 5.65
CA CYS A 163 28.64 17.83 5.21
C CYS A 163 29.35 17.15 4.03
N PRO A 164 29.61 15.84 4.09
CA PRO A 164 30.29 15.12 3.02
C PRO A 164 29.62 15.34 1.66
N GLY A 165 30.45 15.42 0.62
CA GLY A 165 29.99 15.41 -0.77
C GLY A 165 29.54 14.02 -1.20
N LEU A 166 29.22 13.89 -2.48
CA LEU A 166 28.87 12.62 -3.10
C LEU A 166 30.15 11.76 -3.32
N PRO A 167 30.04 10.43 -3.29
CA PRO A 167 31.18 9.55 -3.52
C PRO A 167 31.68 9.66 -4.96
N SER A 168 33.00 9.62 -5.14
CA SER A 168 33.64 9.60 -6.47
C SER A 168 33.48 8.26 -7.19
N ILE A 169 33.36 7.18 -6.43
CA ILE A 169 33.13 5.81 -6.92
C ILE A 169 32.07 5.17 -6.03
N GLY A 170 31.08 4.54 -6.66
CA GLY A 170 29.94 3.97 -5.95
C GLY A 170 28.78 4.95 -5.81
N ALA A 171 27.74 4.52 -5.08
CA ALA A 171 26.50 5.30 -4.93
C ALA A 171 26.35 5.92 -3.54
N ALA A 172 25.92 7.19 -3.51
CA ALA A 172 25.22 7.74 -2.36
C ALA A 172 23.79 7.20 -2.35
N VAL A 173 23.33 6.75 -1.19
CA VAL A 173 22.01 6.11 -1.06
C VAL A 173 21.09 6.96 -0.21
N PHE A 174 19.89 7.21 -0.73
CA PHE A 174 18.83 7.96 -0.08
C PHE A 174 17.63 7.06 0.22
N SER A 175 16.92 7.30 1.32
CA SER A 175 15.70 6.54 1.64
C SER A 175 14.61 6.83 0.60
N PHE A 176 13.83 5.86 0.17
CA PHE A 176 12.69 6.15 -0.71
C PHE A 176 11.36 5.86 -0.02
N VAL A 177 10.39 6.76 -0.19
CA VAL A 177 9.00 6.57 0.26
C VAL A 177 8.09 7.04 -0.87
N ALA A 178 7.30 6.11 -1.43
CA ALA A 178 6.47 6.35 -2.61
C ALA A 178 5.43 7.47 -2.42
N SER A 179 4.93 7.67 -1.19
CA SER A 179 4.18 8.87 -0.84
C SER A 179 5.17 10.02 -0.64
N GLY A 180 5.44 10.78 -1.71
CA GLY A 180 6.45 11.83 -1.75
C GLY A 180 6.66 12.57 -0.44
N ALA A 181 7.88 12.52 0.08
CA ALA A 181 8.22 13.22 1.31
C ALA A 181 8.27 14.73 1.02
N PRO A 182 7.50 15.59 1.72
CA PRO A 182 7.50 17.04 1.47
C PRO A 182 8.83 17.73 1.81
N ARG A 183 9.86 16.97 2.22
CA ARG A 183 11.16 17.46 2.66
C ARG A 183 12.33 16.70 2.02
N GLY A 184 12.09 16.00 0.91
CA GLY A 184 13.10 15.17 0.25
C GLY A 184 13.53 13.95 1.07
N PHE A 185 14.36 13.14 0.45
CA PHE A 185 14.86 11.86 0.92
C PHE A 185 16.25 12.02 1.55
N PRO A 186 16.45 11.72 2.85
CA PRO A 186 17.76 11.79 3.48
C PRO A 186 18.69 10.64 3.07
N ILE A 187 20.00 10.85 3.22
CA ILE A 187 21.01 9.80 3.09
C ILE A 187 20.80 8.72 4.16
N VAL A 188 20.91 7.45 3.76
CA VAL A 188 20.83 6.31 4.68
C VAL A 188 22.21 5.80 5.06
N GLN A 189 22.27 5.16 6.23
CA GLN A 189 23.50 4.57 6.80
C GLN A 189 23.51 3.04 6.68
N GLN A 190 22.43 2.44 6.19
CA GLN A 190 22.27 1.00 6.03
C GLN A 190 21.22 0.72 4.95
N LEU A 191 21.37 -0.42 4.28
CA LEU A 191 20.46 -0.91 3.27
C LEU A 191 19.59 -1.99 3.88
N ARG A 192 18.27 -1.76 3.95
CA ARG A 192 17.37 -2.74 4.54
C ARG A 192 16.74 -3.62 3.47
N CYS A 193 16.76 -4.94 3.68
CA CYS A 193 16.07 -5.86 2.79
C CYS A 193 14.56 -5.57 2.73
N GLY A 194 13.96 -5.68 1.55
CA GLY A 194 12.54 -5.40 1.31
C GLY A 194 12.18 -3.91 1.24
N GLU A 195 13.14 -3.00 1.42
CA GLU A 195 12.93 -1.55 1.26
C GLU A 195 13.43 -1.06 -0.11
N MET A 196 12.92 0.11 -0.50
CA MET A 196 13.32 0.83 -1.70
C MET A 196 14.24 2.00 -1.32
N PHE A 197 15.22 2.25 -2.18
CA PHE A 197 16.20 3.31 -2.00
C PHE A 197 16.46 4.02 -3.32
N VAL A 198 16.92 5.27 -3.25
CA VAL A 198 17.41 5.97 -4.44
C VAL A 198 18.93 5.99 -4.42
N PHE A 199 19.54 5.47 -5.46
CA PHE A 199 20.99 5.42 -5.62
C PHE A 199 21.41 6.52 -6.58
N LEU A 200 22.35 7.36 -6.16
CA LEU A 200 22.95 8.44 -6.95
C LEU A 200 24.46 8.19 -7.08
N TRP A 201 24.95 8.04 -8.31
CA TRP A 201 26.37 7.74 -8.56
C TRP A 201 26.91 8.47 -9.78
N HIS A 202 28.24 8.65 -9.80
CA HIS A 202 28.96 9.19 -10.95
C HIS A 202 29.76 8.10 -11.68
N GLN A 203 30.40 7.20 -10.95
CA GLN A 203 31.17 6.08 -11.51
C GLN A 203 30.84 4.77 -10.78
N PRO A 204 30.77 3.63 -11.52
CA PRO A 204 30.94 3.50 -12.97
C PRO A 204 29.71 4.00 -13.74
N ALA A 205 29.88 4.34 -15.01
CA ALA A 205 28.77 4.82 -15.85
C ALA A 205 27.63 3.80 -15.96
N GLN A 206 27.97 2.52 -16.14
CA GLN A 206 27.04 1.40 -16.10
C GLN A 206 27.51 0.39 -15.05
N PRO A 207 26.93 0.41 -13.85
CA PRO A 207 27.20 -0.62 -12.85
C PRO A 207 26.55 -1.94 -13.27
N ASP A 208 27.26 -3.04 -13.01
CA ASP A 208 26.77 -4.41 -13.23
C ASP A 208 25.80 -4.79 -12.11
N PHE A 209 24.54 -4.35 -12.20
CA PHE A 209 23.52 -4.62 -11.20
C PHE A 209 23.21 -6.13 -11.14
N PRO A 210 23.20 -6.74 -9.94
CA PRO A 210 22.72 -8.11 -9.79
C PRO A 210 21.27 -8.25 -10.27
N ASP A 211 20.96 -9.33 -10.99
CA ASP A 211 19.63 -9.63 -11.53
C ASP A 211 18.52 -9.71 -10.47
N GLU A 212 18.89 -9.89 -9.20
CA GLU A 212 17.98 -9.91 -8.05
C GLU A 212 17.47 -8.52 -7.65
N LEU A 213 18.17 -7.46 -8.05
CA LEU A 213 17.79 -6.09 -7.77
C LEU A 213 16.79 -5.61 -8.82
N LEU A 214 15.80 -4.87 -8.34
CA LEU A 214 14.83 -4.23 -9.21
C LEU A 214 15.25 -2.79 -9.37
N VAL A 215 15.63 -2.43 -10.58
CA VAL A 215 16.24 -1.14 -10.90
C VAL A 215 15.31 -0.38 -11.82
N GLU A 216 14.81 0.75 -11.32
CA GLU A 216 14.08 1.73 -12.12
C GLU A 216 14.99 2.95 -12.34
N GLU A 217 15.61 3.02 -13.51
CA GLU A 217 16.51 4.12 -13.85
C GLU A 217 15.74 5.42 -14.09
N LEU A 218 16.24 6.49 -13.50
CA LEU A 218 15.73 7.85 -13.67
C LEU A 218 16.68 8.64 -14.57
N VAL A 219 16.19 9.75 -15.14
CA VAL A 219 16.97 10.58 -16.06
C VAL A 219 18.21 11.14 -15.36
N GLY A 220 19.40 10.73 -15.82
CA GLY A 220 20.68 11.23 -15.33
C GLY A 220 20.93 12.70 -15.70
N LYS A 221 21.81 13.38 -14.96
CA LYS A 221 22.16 14.80 -15.16
C LYS A 221 23.66 15.03 -14.94
N ASN A 222 24.30 15.78 -15.84
CA ASN A 222 25.72 16.20 -15.71
C ASN A 222 26.69 15.04 -15.42
N GLY A 223 26.48 13.88 -16.07
CA GLY A 223 27.28 12.67 -15.87
C GLY A 223 26.95 11.88 -14.59
N TRP A 224 25.96 12.33 -13.80
CA TRP A 224 25.41 11.58 -12.68
C TRP A 224 24.22 10.75 -13.09
N ASN A 225 24.17 9.53 -12.57
CA ASN A 225 23.10 8.56 -12.79
C ASN A 225 22.28 8.40 -11.51
N LEU A 226 20.99 8.13 -11.69
CA LEU A 226 20.05 7.97 -10.59
C LEU A 226 19.14 6.77 -10.88
N ALA A 227 18.91 5.92 -9.88
CA ALA A 227 17.95 4.83 -10.00
C ALA A 227 17.25 4.57 -8.67
N ILE A 228 15.98 4.18 -8.74
CA ILE A 228 15.26 3.60 -7.62
C ILE A 228 15.58 2.10 -7.60
N ILE A 229 16.09 1.62 -6.48
CA ILE A 229 16.49 0.22 -6.30
C ILE A 229 15.64 -0.40 -5.20
N THR A 230 14.92 -1.46 -5.53
CA THR A 230 14.24 -2.30 -4.55
C THR A 230 15.14 -3.46 -4.19
N ILE A 231 15.49 -3.56 -2.90
CA ILE A 231 16.29 -4.67 -2.38
C ILE A 231 15.34 -5.81 -2.03
N PRO A 232 15.57 -7.05 -2.50
CA PRO A 232 14.72 -8.18 -2.15
C PRO A 232 14.75 -8.46 -0.65
N GLU A 233 13.74 -9.16 -0.13
CA GLU A 233 13.67 -9.49 1.31
C GLU A 233 14.80 -10.42 1.76
N ASN A 234 15.25 -11.32 0.87
CA ASN A 234 16.33 -12.26 1.13
C ASN A 234 17.34 -12.21 -0.04
N PRO A 235 18.22 -11.18 -0.11
CA PRO A 235 19.23 -11.09 -1.16
C PRO A 235 20.25 -12.23 -1.01
N SER A 236 20.75 -12.75 -2.13
CA SER A 236 21.87 -13.71 -2.11
C SER A 236 23.13 -13.09 -1.52
N SER A 237 24.07 -13.93 -1.09
CA SER A 237 25.37 -13.47 -0.60
C SER A 237 26.14 -12.65 -1.65
N LYS A 238 25.98 -12.98 -2.94
CA LYS A 238 26.58 -12.23 -4.06
C LYS A 238 25.95 -10.84 -4.18
N CYS A 239 24.62 -10.75 -4.14
CA CYS A 239 23.89 -9.49 -4.19
C CYS A 239 24.25 -8.59 -2.98
N ALA A 240 24.26 -9.15 -1.77
CA ALA A 240 24.62 -8.43 -0.56
C ALA A 240 26.07 -7.92 -0.58
N ALA A 241 27.03 -8.74 -1.06
CA ALA A 241 28.42 -8.33 -1.21
C ALA A 241 28.59 -7.23 -2.27
N TRP A 242 27.83 -7.31 -3.37
CA TRP A 242 27.81 -6.29 -4.40
C TRP A 242 27.28 -4.95 -3.85
N LEU A 243 26.15 -4.98 -3.13
CA LEU A 243 25.55 -3.80 -2.50
C LEU A 243 26.53 -3.14 -1.53
N LEU A 244 27.19 -3.93 -0.68
CA LEU A 244 28.22 -3.43 0.25
C LEU A 244 29.40 -2.82 -0.49
N ARG A 245 29.86 -3.41 -1.59
CA ARG A 245 30.97 -2.89 -2.39
C ARG A 245 30.59 -1.57 -3.09
N PHE A 246 29.39 -1.50 -3.65
CA PHE A 246 28.93 -0.38 -4.46
C PHE A 246 28.51 0.82 -3.61
N THR A 247 27.93 0.60 -2.43
CA THR A 247 27.39 1.67 -1.57
C THR A 247 28.24 1.93 -0.33
N ARG A 248 29.11 0.98 0.06
CA ARG A 248 29.82 0.95 1.35
C ARG A 248 28.90 0.87 2.57
N LEU A 249 27.63 0.52 2.37
CA LEU A 249 26.64 0.39 3.43
C LEU A 249 26.39 -1.08 3.79
N PRO A 250 26.18 -1.40 5.08
CA PRO A 250 25.79 -2.73 5.50
C PRO A 250 24.37 -3.05 5.02
N VAL A 251 24.17 -4.27 4.51
CA VAL A 251 22.86 -4.83 4.23
C VAL A 251 22.32 -5.46 5.51
N VAL A 252 21.16 -5.00 5.97
CA VAL A 252 20.52 -5.42 7.21
C VAL A 252 19.16 -6.07 6.93
N PRO A 253 18.73 -7.05 7.76
CA PRO A 253 17.44 -7.72 7.57
C PRO A 253 16.25 -6.76 7.57
N SER A 254 15.18 -7.19 6.88
CA SER A 254 13.87 -6.53 6.89
C SER A 254 13.37 -6.32 8.32
N ARG A 255 12.56 -5.25 8.52
CA ARG A 255 12.00 -4.98 9.84
C ARG A 255 10.96 -6.04 10.20
N PRO A 256 11.03 -6.59 11.41
CA PRO A 256 9.92 -7.37 11.95
C PRO A 256 8.63 -6.55 11.92
N SER A 257 7.56 -7.13 11.43
CA SER A 257 6.26 -6.44 11.33
C SER A 257 5.10 -7.41 11.50
N ILE A 258 3.96 -6.86 11.93
CA ILE A 258 2.68 -7.55 11.91
C ILE A 258 1.78 -6.76 10.98
N THR A 259 1.20 -7.41 9.99
CA THR A 259 0.38 -6.78 8.95
C THR A 259 -0.96 -7.49 8.82
N THR A 260 -2.02 -6.73 8.57
CA THR A 260 -3.33 -7.29 8.26
C THR A 260 -3.40 -7.70 6.80
N ILE A 261 -3.72 -8.96 6.54
CA ILE A 261 -3.96 -9.49 5.19
C ILE A 261 -5.44 -9.31 4.82
N TRP A 262 -6.34 -9.57 5.77
CA TRP A 262 -7.78 -9.49 5.58
C TRP A 262 -8.50 -9.10 6.88
N PRO A 263 -9.53 -8.24 6.87
CA PRO A 263 -9.92 -7.39 5.74
C PRO A 263 -8.78 -6.42 5.36
N LEU A 264 -8.75 -5.98 4.11
CA LEU A 264 -7.80 -4.96 3.67
C LEU A 264 -8.03 -3.72 4.54
N SER A 265 -7.01 -3.28 5.28
CA SER A 265 -7.16 -2.16 6.22
C SER A 265 -7.62 -0.90 5.48
N THR A 266 -8.73 -0.33 5.92
CA THR A 266 -9.41 0.78 5.22
C THR A 266 -8.77 2.12 5.55
N ARG A 267 -8.14 2.26 6.74
CA ARG A 267 -7.48 3.51 7.15
C ARG A 267 -6.39 3.32 8.19
N ASN A 268 -5.24 3.98 7.99
CA ASN A 268 -4.21 4.15 9.02
C ASN A 268 -4.46 5.48 9.75
N THR A 269 -4.93 5.42 10.99
CA THR A 269 -5.29 6.63 11.75
C THR A 269 -4.12 7.18 12.56
N ASN A 270 -3.16 6.33 12.99
CA ASN A 270 -1.99 6.73 13.77
C ASN A 270 -0.84 5.69 13.73
N GLY A 271 -0.21 5.44 12.58
CA GLY A 271 1.04 4.66 12.42
C GLY A 271 0.96 3.15 12.73
N ASN A 272 0.29 2.76 13.82
CA ASN A 272 0.10 1.42 14.33
C ASN A 272 -1.37 1.11 14.63
N GLU A 273 -2.31 2.07 14.50
CA GLU A 273 -3.76 1.87 14.67
C GLU A 273 -4.42 1.78 13.29
N PHE A 274 -5.04 0.64 13.01
CA PHE A 274 -5.71 0.32 11.76
C PHE A 274 -7.20 0.19 12.00
N GLU A 275 -7.98 0.94 11.22
CA GLU A 275 -9.43 0.83 11.16
C GLU A 275 -9.77 -0.37 10.27
N CYS A 276 -10.58 -1.28 10.81
CA CYS A 276 -11.03 -2.49 10.14
C CYS A 276 -12.56 -2.51 10.12
N ASP A 277 -13.14 -2.87 8.98
CA ASP A 277 -14.56 -3.22 8.92
C ASP A 277 -14.81 -4.40 9.86
N HIS A 278 -15.96 -4.41 10.55
CA HIS A 278 -16.29 -5.48 11.48
C HIS A 278 -16.42 -6.79 10.70
N SER A 279 -15.38 -7.62 10.75
CA SER A 279 -15.33 -8.95 10.15
C SER A 279 -15.23 -9.99 11.26
N ASP A 280 -15.93 -11.10 11.11
CA ASP A 280 -15.84 -12.24 12.04
C ASP A 280 -14.42 -12.81 12.12
N ILE A 281 -13.60 -12.55 11.10
CA ILE A 281 -12.25 -13.08 10.97
C ILE A 281 -11.30 -12.01 10.42
N VAL A 282 -10.21 -11.78 11.15
CA VAL A 282 -9.06 -11.03 10.68
C VAL A 282 -7.89 -11.99 10.43
N LEU A 283 -7.35 -11.97 9.21
CA LEU A 283 -6.13 -12.68 8.85
C LEU A 283 -4.93 -11.75 9.01
N LEU A 284 -3.93 -12.19 9.77
CA LEU A 284 -2.73 -11.45 10.08
C LEU A 284 -1.50 -12.22 9.60
N ALA A 285 -0.47 -11.50 9.17
CA ALA A 285 0.86 -12.03 8.92
C ALA A 285 1.86 -11.41 9.90
N ALA A 286 2.66 -12.25 10.56
CA ALA A 286 3.85 -11.85 11.27
C ALA A 286 5.07 -12.12 10.39
N ASN A 287 5.76 -11.05 9.99
CA ASN A 287 6.92 -11.09 9.12
C ASN A 287 8.18 -10.89 9.95
N LYS A 288 9.12 -11.83 9.87
CA LYS A 288 10.44 -11.79 10.52
C LYS A 288 10.38 -11.47 12.02
N VAL A 289 9.30 -11.82 12.70
CA VAL A 289 9.16 -11.62 14.15
C VAL A 289 10.11 -12.57 14.88
N PRO A 290 10.92 -12.09 15.85
CA PRO A 290 11.89 -12.94 16.53
C PRO A 290 11.24 -14.14 17.23
N ILE A 291 11.82 -15.32 17.04
CA ILE A 291 11.37 -16.58 17.61
C ILE A 291 12.08 -16.79 18.95
N VAL A 292 11.32 -17.12 20.00
CA VAL A 292 11.84 -17.28 21.37
C VAL A 292 12.31 -18.72 21.63
N THR A 293 11.75 -19.70 20.91
CA THR A 293 11.97 -21.13 21.12
C THR A 293 12.39 -21.81 19.82
N GLN A 294 13.42 -22.66 19.85
CA GLN A 294 13.99 -23.31 18.65
C GLN A 294 13.04 -24.27 17.90
N GLU A 295 11.89 -24.63 18.48
CA GLU A 295 10.96 -25.64 17.94
C GLU A 295 9.59 -25.07 17.48
N GLY A 296 9.50 -23.79 17.10
CA GLY A 296 8.23 -23.22 16.58
C GLY A 296 8.38 -21.86 15.90
N GLY A 297 7.30 -21.34 15.34
CA GLY A 297 7.27 -19.98 14.75
C GLY A 297 7.10 -18.86 15.79
N PRO A 298 6.92 -17.60 15.34
CA PRO A 298 6.80 -16.46 16.24
C PRO A 298 5.56 -16.56 17.13
N ILE A 299 5.67 -16.07 18.37
CA ILE A 299 4.55 -16.04 19.32
C ILE A 299 3.89 -14.66 19.26
N ILE A 300 2.63 -14.63 18.86
CA ILE A 300 1.81 -13.42 18.79
C ILE A 300 0.78 -13.41 19.92
N LEU A 301 0.65 -12.26 20.57
CA LEU A 301 -0.31 -11.98 21.63
C LEU A 301 -1.43 -11.11 21.07
N ALA A 302 -2.68 -11.52 21.26
CA ALA A 302 -3.87 -10.72 21.01
C ALA A 302 -4.48 -10.32 22.36
N GLN A 303 -4.65 -9.02 22.60
CA GLN A 303 -5.13 -8.48 23.85
C GLN A 303 -6.34 -7.58 23.61
N SER A 304 -7.44 -7.89 24.27
CA SER A 304 -8.65 -7.06 24.37
C SER A 304 -8.88 -6.66 25.83
N ALA A 305 -10.01 -5.99 26.12
CA ALA A 305 -10.41 -5.66 27.48
C ALA A 305 -10.79 -6.91 28.29
N ALA A 306 -11.30 -7.94 27.62
CA ALA A 306 -11.82 -9.15 28.27
C ALA A 306 -10.74 -10.23 28.46
N SER A 307 -9.80 -10.36 27.53
CA SER A 307 -8.84 -11.48 27.54
C SER A 307 -7.52 -11.14 26.86
N THR A 308 -6.52 -11.97 27.15
CA THR A 308 -5.25 -12.01 26.40
C THR A 308 -5.04 -13.43 25.93
N LEU A 309 -4.87 -13.59 24.62
CA LEU A 309 -4.64 -14.86 23.94
C LEU A 309 -3.25 -14.86 23.32
N SER A 310 -2.64 -16.04 23.23
CA SER A 310 -1.35 -16.25 22.57
C SER A 310 -1.47 -17.36 21.53
N ALA A 311 -0.84 -17.17 20.38
CA ALA A 311 -0.72 -18.19 19.35
C ALA A 311 0.73 -18.31 18.87
N VAL A 312 1.14 -19.54 18.54
CA VAL A 312 2.46 -19.85 17.96
C VAL A 312 2.28 -20.02 16.45
N GLY A 313 3.10 -19.31 15.66
CA GLY A 313 3.08 -19.43 14.21
C GLY A 313 3.55 -20.81 13.74
N GLY A 314 2.90 -21.35 12.71
CA GLY A 314 3.34 -22.62 12.09
C GLY A 314 4.62 -22.49 11.25
N ASN A 315 4.86 -21.31 10.68
CA ASN A 315 6.05 -20.98 9.90
C ASN A 315 6.89 -19.91 10.59
N GLU A 316 8.15 -19.74 10.20
CA GLU A 316 9.01 -18.67 10.72
C GLU A 316 8.61 -17.28 10.18
N SER A 317 8.37 -17.17 8.86
CA SER A 317 7.99 -15.92 8.20
C SER A 317 7.54 -16.16 6.74
N PRO A 318 6.39 -15.62 6.27
CA PRO A 318 5.32 -15.04 7.08
C PRO A 318 4.63 -16.13 7.90
N ALA A 319 4.47 -15.90 9.19
CA ALA A 319 3.60 -16.72 10.02
C ALA A 319 2.18 -16.16 9.96
N LEU A 320 1.23 -16.99 9.54
CA LEU A 320 -0.16 -16.58 9.39
C LEU A 320 -0.96 -16.87 10.65
N PHE A 321 -1.80 -15.91 11.05
CA PHE A 321 -2.66 -16.01 12.22
C PHE A 321 -4.08 -15.60 11.88
N THR A 322 -5.03 -16.28 12.49
CA THR A 322 -6.46 -15.95 12.41
C THR A 322 -6.89 -15.38 13.74
N LEU A 323 -7.40 -14.15 13.75
CA LEU A 323 -7.96 -13.48 14.91
C LEU A 323 -9.48 -13.39 14.73
N LYS A 324 -10.22 -13.85 15.74
CA LYS A 324 -11.66 -13.59 15.87
C LYS A 324 -11.84 -12.48 16.89
N PRO A 325 -12.30 -11.29 16.49
CA PRO A 325 -12.38 -10.14 17.40
C PRO A 325 -13.56 -10.20 18.37
N ASP A 326 -14.52 -11.12 18.14
CA ASP A 326 -15.79 -11.21 18.86
C ASP A 326 -16.48 -9.83 18.94
N CYS A 327 -16.93 -9.39 20.12
CA CYS A 327 -17.53 -8.08 20.36
C CYS A 327 -16.50 -7.00 20.75
N SER A 328 -15.20 -7.23 20.53
CA SER A 328 -14.16 -6.29 20.96
C SER A 328 -14.07 -5.08 20.03
N GLU A 329 -14.29 -3.87 20.55
CA GLU A 329 -14.12 -2.63 19.77
C GLU A 329 -12.66 -2.42 19.30
N ILE A 330 -11.69 -2.90 20.08
CA ILE A 330 -10.27 -2.80 19.75
C ILE A 330 -9.51 -4.03 20.24
N VAL A 331 -8.62 -4.54 19.40
CA VAL A 331 -7.69 -5.61 19.74
C VAL A 331 -6.26 -5.14 19.47
N LYS A 332 -5.42 -5.24 20.49
CA LYS A 332 -3.98 -5.05 20.36
C LYS A 332 -3.35 -6.38 19.97
N VAL A 333 -2.59 -6.39 18.88
CA VAL A 333 -1.80 -7.55 18.47
C VAL A 333 -0.33 -7.20 18.60
N SER A 334 0.44 -8.01 19.32
CA SER A 334 1.87 -7.74 19.58
C SER A 334 2.71 -9.01 19.60
N SER A 335 4.00 -8.88 19.29
CA SER A 335 4.94 -9.98 19.53
C SER A 335 5.13 -10.21 21.04
N ALA A 336 5.20 -11.49 21.45
CA ALA A 336 5.60 -11.85 22.81
C ALA A 336 7.10 -11.60 23.06
N SER A 337 7.93 -11.66 22.01
CA SER A 337 9.38 -11.50 22.09
C SER A 337 9.83 -10.04 22.14
N GLU A 338 9.14 -9.17 21.41
CA GLU A 338 9.49 -7.75 21.31
C GLU A 338 8.27 -6.83 21.46
N HIS A 339 8.29 -6.02 22.51
CA HIS A 339 7.19 -5.10 22.87
C HIS A 339 6.96 -3.97 21.85
N ASN A 340 7.93 -3.73 20.96
CA ASN A 340 7.86 -2.68 19.94
C ASN A 340 7.14 -3.14 18.67
N ILE A 341 7.01 -4.45 18.44
CA ILE A 341 6.27 -5.00 17.30
C ILE A 341 4.82 -5.16 17.71
N LYS A 342 3.99 -4.17 17.36
CA LYS A 342 2.56 -4.19 17.67
C LYS A 342 1.72 -3.36 16.72
N ILE A 343 0.50 -3.81 16.53
CA ILE A 343 -0.57 -3.12 15.84
C ILE A 343 -1.83 -3.08 16.72
N PHE A 344 -2.70 -2.11 16.48
CA PHE A 344 -4.02 -1.99 17.09
C PHE A 344 -5.04 -2.08 15.98
N LEU A 345 -5.98 -3.01 16.12
CA LEU A 345 -7.09 -3.21 15.19
C LEU A 345 -8.32 -2.63 15.85
N ALA A 346 -8.84 -1.52 15.33
CA ALA A 346 -10.07 -0.92 15.78
C ALA A 346 -11.20 -1.36 14.84
N PHE A 347 -12.24 -1.98 15.40
CA PHE A 347 -13.40 -2.44 14.65
C PHE A 347 -14.48 -1.38 14.74
N THR A 348 -14.72 -0.70 13.63
CA THR A 348 -15.84 0.25 13.55
C THR A 348 -17.10 -0.50 13.21
N SER A 349 -18.08 -0.43 14.11
CA SER A 349 -19.47 -0.79 13.85
C SER A 349 -20.08 0.27 12.92
N HIS A 350 -19.67 0.33 11.65
CA HIS A 350 -20.46 1.04 10.66
C HIS A 350 -21.74 0.24 10.45
N ALA A 351 -22.81 0.71 11.10
CA ALA A 351 -24.17 0.21 11.03
C ALA A 351 -24.84 0.47 9.67
N ASP A 352 -24.07 0.46 8.59
CA ASP A 352 -24.56 0.24 7.23
C ASP A 352 -23.87 -1.02 6.74
N SER A 353 -24.23 -2.15 7.34
CA SER A 353 -23.93 -3.44 6.74
C SER A 353 -24.54 -3.42 5.34
N PHE A 354 -23.72 -3.22 4.31
CA PHE A 354 -24.01 -3.76 2.99
C PHE A 354 -24.03 -5.29 3.19
N THR A 355 -25.16 -5.82 3.64
CA THR A 355 -25.39 -7.25 3.88
C THR A 355 -25.25 -8.06 2.59
N LYS A 356 -25.14 -7.38 1.45
CA LYS A 356 -24.95 -7.93 0.13
C LYS A 356 -23.88 -7.11 -0.59
N PHE A 357 -22.86 -7.78 -1.14
CA PHE A 357 -21.90 -7.12 -2.02
C PHE A 357 -22.65 -6.51 -3.20
N PRO A 358 -22.30 -5.27 -3.62
CA PRO A 358 -22.91 -4.66 -4.79
C PRO A 358 -22.66 -5.60 -5.98
N SER A 359 -23.73 -6.04 -6.62
CA SER A 359 -23.66 -6.99 -7.72
C SER A 359 -24.80 -6.77 -8.68
N VAL A 360 -24.58 -7.08 -9.96
CA VAL A 360 -25.65 -7.09 -10.95
C VAL A 360 -26.35 -8.44 -10.92
N GLU A 361 -27.67 -8.45 -10.97
CA GLU A 361 -28.48 -9.67 -10.92
C GLU A 361 -29.40 -9.77 -12.14
N LEU A 362 -29.45 -10.97 -12.71
CA LEU A 362 -30.38 -11.36 -13.76
C LEU A 362 -31.57 -12.06 -13.09
N VAL A 363 -32.79 -11.65 -13.44
CA VAL A 363 -34.02 -12.25 -12.92
C VAL A 363 -34.78 -12.91 -14.06
N PHE A 364 -34.87 -14.24 -14.03
CA PHE A 364 -35.59 -15.04 -15.01
C PHE A 364 -36.93 -15.52 -14.46
N ALA A 365 -37.95 -15.56 -15.31
CA ALA A 365 -39.22 -16.21 -15.01
C ALA A 365 -39.12 -17.71 -15.27
N LYS A 366 -39.44 -18.54 -14.28
CA LYS A 366 -39.62 -19.99 -14.44
C LYS A 366 -41.03 -20.32 -14.97
N GLN A 367 -41.21 -21.54 -15.47
CA GLN A 367 -42.48 -22.02 -16.04
C GLN A 367 -43.63 -22.13 -15.02
N ASP A 368 -43.32 -22.21 -13.72
CA ASP A 368 -44.28 -22.25 -12.61
C ASP A 368 -44.65 -20.86 -12.06
N GLY A 369 -44.06 -19.79 -12.61
CA GLY A 369 -44.24 -18.41 -12.14
C GLY A 369 -43.29 -18.00 -11.02
N GLU A 370 -42.38 -18.86 -10.56
CA GLU A 370 -41.32 -18.46 -9.64
C GLU A 370 -40.21 -17.65 -10.36
N GLN A 371 -39.58 -16.73 -9.63
CA GLN A 371 -38.44 -15.95 -10.13
C GLN A 371 -37.12 -16.61 -9.74
N GLU A 372 -36.23 -16.80 -10.72
CA GLU A 372 -34.83 -17.19 -10.49
C GLU A 372 -33.93 -15.96 -10.53
N ILE A 373 -33.37 -15.59 -9.38
CA ILE A 373 -32.47 -14.45 -9.24
C ILE A 373 -31.04 -14.97 -9.16
N ILE A 374 -30.20 -14.54 -10.10
CA ILE A 374 -28.80 -14.95 -10.16
C ILE A 374 -27.87 -13.76 -10.36
N SER A 375 -26.90 -13.60 -9.47
CA SER A 375 -25.92 -12.52 -9.55
C SER A 375 -24.79 -12.86 -10.54
N LEU A 376 -24.37 -11.89 -11.36
CA LEU A 376 -23.34 -12.05 -12.41
C LEU A 376 -21.97 -12.49 -11.86
N HIS A 377 -21.66 -12.18 -10.60
CA HIS A 377 -20.41 -12.58 -9.96
C HIS A 377 -20.37 -14.08 -9.58
N GLN A 378 -21.52 -14.77 -9.58
CA GLN A 378 -21.59 -16.16 -9.16
C GLN A 378 -21.18 -17.09 -10.32
N ARG A 379 -20.33 -18.08 -10.03
CA ARG A 379 -19.88 -19.06 -11.06
C ARG A 379 -21.04 -19.78 -11.74
N ARG A 380 -22.10 -20.11 -11.00
CA ARG A 380 -23.31 -20.77 -11.52
C ARG A 380 -24.14 -19.89 -12.46
N CYS A 381 -23.83 -18.59 -12.59
CA CYS A 381 -24.56 -17.68 -13.47
C CYS A 381 -24.52 -18.13 -14.93
N ILE A 382 -23.37 -18.64 -15.41
CA ILE A 382 -23.31 -19.16 -16.78
C ILE A 382 -24.23 -20.36 -16.98
N ASP A 383 -24.28 -21.28 -16.02
CA ASP A 383 -25.07 -22.50 -16.14
C ASP A 383 -26.57 -22.15 -16.18
N VAL A 384 -27.01 -21.27 -15.28
CA VAL A 384 -28.40 -20.79 -15.22
C VAL A 384 -28.79 -20.02 -16.48
N VAL A 385 -27.94 -19.12 -16.97
CA VAL A 385 -28.23 -18.33 -18.18
C VAL A 385 -28.20 -19.20 -19.44
N THR A 386 -27.29 -20.18 -19.52
CA THR A 386 -27.24 -21.14 -20.63
C THR A 386 -28.48 -22.02 -20.64
N GLN A 387 -28.88 -22.54 -19.47
CA GLN A 387 -30.11 -23.31 -19.31
C GLN A 387 -31.35 -22.47 -19.65
N ALA A 388 -31.41 -21.22 -19.19
CA ALA A 388 -32.48 -20.28 -19.52
C ALA A 388 -32.56 -20.04 -21.03
N ARG A 389 -31.41 -19.94 -21.71
CA ARG A 389 -31.31 -19.78 -23.16
C ARG A 389 -31.79 -21.03 -23.93
N GLU A 390 -31.40 -22.22 -23.47
CA GLU A 390 -31.83 -23.50 -24.07
C GLU A 390 -33.34 -23.75 -23.89
N LEU A 391 -33.89 -23.39 -22.74
CA LEU A 391 -35.31 -23.57 -22.40
C LEU A 391 -36.21 -22.42 -22.87
N GLY A 392 -35.63 -21.37 -23.47
CA GLY A 392 -36.38 -20.18 -23.89
C GLY A 392 -36.99 -19.40 -22.72
N CYS A 393 -36.39 -19.46 -21.53
CA CYS A 393 -36.84 -18.71 -20.36
C CYS A 393 -36.69 -17.20 -20.59
N LYS A 394 -37.70 -16.45 -20.15
CA LYS A 394 -37.74 -14.99 -20.31
C LYS A 394 -36.97 -14.31 -19.18
N LEU A 395 -35.96 -13.51 -19.52
CA LEU A 395 -35.39 -12.53 -18.58
C LEU A 395 -36.45 -11.46 -18.29
N GLU A 396 -36.90 -11.31 -17.04
CA GLU A 396 -37.89 -10.29 -16.68
C GLU A 396 -37.24 -8.92 -16.57
N TYR A 397 -36.16 -8.83 -15.80
CA TYR A 397 -35.41 -7.62 -15.60
C TYR A 397 -33.98 -7.92 -15.13
N LEU A 398 -33.14 -6.89 -15.18
CA LEU A 398 -31.79 -6.88 -14.64
C LEU A 398 -31.74 -5.81 -13.54
N SER A 399 -31.29 -6.19 -12.36
CA SER A 399 -31.11 -5.27 -11.24
C SER A 399 -29.63 -4.97 -11.01
N MET A 400 -29.31 -3.73 -10.64
CA MET A 400 -27.95 -3.28 -10.38
C MET A 400 -27.92 -2.20 -9.28
N PRO A 401 -26.78 -1.93 -8.64
CA PRO A 401 -26.66 -0.82 -7.69
C PRO A 401 -26.94 0.54 -8.36
N PRO A 402 -27.35 1.57 -7.60
CA PRO A 402 -27.51 2.93 -8.13
C PRO A 402 -26.19 3.45 -8.73
N GLY A 403 -26.24 3.96 -9.95
CA GLY A 403 -25.05 4.39 -10.71
C GLY A 403 -24.27 3.24 -11.34
N GLY A 404 -24.84 2.03 -11.38
CA GLY A 404 -24.26 0.89 -12.07
C GLY A 404 -24.17 1.14 -13.58
N GLU A 405 -22.99 0.90 -14.15
CA GLU A 405 -22.73 1.02 -15.58
C GLU A 405 -22.10 -0.27 -16.11
N GLY A 406 -22.50 -0.67 -17.30
CA GLY A 406 -21.96 -1.83 -17.98
C GLY A 406 -22.11 -1.73 -19.49
N VAL A 407 -21.64 -2.76 -20.17
CA VAL A 407 -21.67 -2.86 -21.63
C VAL A 407 -22.14 -4.25 -22.04
N LEU A 408 -23.10 -4.29 -22.94
CA LEU A 408 -23.49 -5.49 -23.69
C LEU A 408 -22.80 -5.43 -25.06
N ARG A 409 -21.92 -6.38 -25.34
CA ARG A 409 -21.33 -6.62 -26.65
C ARG A 409 -21.95 -7.88 -27.25
N THR A 410 -22.38 -7.80 -28.49
CA THR A 410 -22.92 -8.95 -29.22
C THR A 410 -22.26 -9.07 -30.57
N GLU A 411 -22.05 -10.31 -30.99
CA GLU A 411 -21.44 -10.64 -32.28
C GLU A 411 -22.21 -11.81 -32.90
N GLY A 412 -22.89 -11.55 -34.00
CA GLY A 412 -23.52 -12.57 -34.84
C GLY A 412 -22.85 -12.64 -36.21
N GLU A 413 -23.30 -13.56 -37.05
CA GLU A 413 -22.70 -13.85 -38.37
C GLU A 413 -22.57 -12.60 -39.29
N PHE A 414 -23.45 -11.61 -39.13
CA PHE A 414 -23.48 -10.40 -39.96
C PHE A 414 -23.57 -9.09 -39.18
N LEU A 415 -23.61 -9.13 -37.85
CA LEU A 415 -23.86 -7.94 -37.03
C LEU A 415 -23.13 -7.99 -35.70
N SER A 416 -22.25 -7.02 -35.46
CA SER A 416 -21.69 -6.71 -34.15
C SER A 416 -22.37 -5.47 -33.56
N SER A 417 -22.76 -5.51 -32.29
CA SER A 417 -23.41 -4.40 -31.61
C SER A 417 -22.81 -4.18 -30.22
N GLU A 418 -22.61 -2.93 -29.85
CA GLU A 418 -22.22 -2.53 -28.50
C GLU A 418 -23.30 -1.61 -27.91
N ILE A 419 -23.84 -1.98 -26.76
CA ILE A 419 -24.93 -1.27 -26.08
C ILE A 419 -24.49 -0.97 -24.65
N LYS A 420 -24.50 0.30 -24.28
CA LYS A 420 -24.25 0.71 -22.89
C LYS A 420 -25.47 0.40 -22.02
N LEU A 421 -25.21 -0.16 -20.85
CA LEU A 421 -26.19 -0.55 -19.84
C LEU A 421 -26.04 0.40 -18.64
N PHE A 422 -27.12 1.09 -18.28
CA PHE A 422 -27.11 2.05 -17.16
C PHE A 422 -28.30 1.79 -16.23
N SER A 423 -28.07 1.94 -14.93
CA SER A 423 -29.12 1.93 -13.92
C SER A 423 -30.12 3.06 -14.17
N SER A 424 -31.42 2.78 -14.12
CA SER A 424 -32.47 3.79 -14.08
C SER A 424 -32.76 4.24 -12.63
N ASP A 425 -33.71 5.15 -12.47
CA ASP A 425 -34.23 5.55 -11.15
C ASP A 425 -35.27 4.56 -10.59
N ASP A 426 -35.72 3.59 -11.39
CA ASP A 426 -36.74 2.62 -11.00
C ASP A 426 -36.18 1.56 -10.06
N VAL A 427 -36.92 1.27 -9.00
CA VAL A 427 -36.49 0.33 -7.95
C VAL A 427 -36.78 -1.11 -8.36
N ALA A 428 -35.83 -2.01 -8.10
CA ALA A 428 -36.02 -3.43 -8.40
C ALA A 428 -37.09 -4.06 -7.49
N PRO A 429 -38.00 -4.90 -8.02
CA PRO A 429 -39.09 -5.50 -7.23
C PRO A 429 -38.63 -6.33 -6.03
N HIS A 430 -37.51 -7.05 -6.16
CA HIS A 430 -37.01 -7.94 -5.12
C HIS A 430 -36.07 -7.28 -4.12
N ASP A 431 -35.54 -6.09 -4.42
CA ASP A 431 -34.55 -5.40 -3.59
C ASP A 431 -34.65 -3.88 -3.72
N LYS A 432 -35.08 -3.23 -2.62
CA LYS A 432 -35.28 -1.77 -2.57
C LYS A 432 -33.97 -0.97 -2.73
N SER A 433 -32.83 -1.60 -2.45
CA SER A 433 -31.51 -0.97 -2.61
C SER A 433 -31.03 -0.95 -4.06
N MET A 434 -31.66 -1.73 -4.94
CA MET A 434 -31.25 -1.93 -6.32
C MET A 434 -32.11 -1.12 -7.30
N ARG A 435 -31.58 -0.92 -8.50
CA ARG A 435 -32.19 -0.20 -9.60
C ARG A 435 -32.32 -1.08 -10.83
N LEU A 436 -33.35 -0.83 -11.63
CA LEU A 436 -33.58 -1.54 -12.88
C LEU A 436 -32.71 -0.99 -14.01
N LEU A 437 -32.54 -1.76 -15.07
CA LEU A 437 -31.97 -1.30 -16.33
C LEU A 437 -32.98 -0.43 -17.09
N HIS A 438 -32.52 0.63 -17.77
CA HIS A 438 -33.38 1.43 -18.65
C HIS A 438 -34.16 0.58 -19.68
N THR A 439 -35.44 0.89 -19.88
CA THR A 439 -36.40 0.12 -20.69
C THR A 439 -35.95 -0.12 -22.15
N ASN A 440 -35.18 0.80 -22.74
CA ASN A 440 -34.67 0.65 -24.10
C ASN A 440 -33.52 -0.37 -24.21
N ALA A 441 -32.77 -0.59 -23.11
CA ALA A 441 -31.64 -1.52 -23.07
C ALA A 441 -32.08 -2.93 -22.67
N ILE A 442 -33.08 -3.07 -21.78
CA ILE A 442 -33.57 -4.40 -21.35
C ILE A 442 -34.19 -5.19 -22.51
N SER A 443 -34.93 -4.55 -23.42
CA SER A 443 -35.53 -5.22 -24.58
C SER A 443 -34.46 -5.77 -25.54
N LYS A 444 -33.35 -5.04 -25.72
CA LYS A 444 -32.22 -5.50 -26.54
C LYS A 444 -31.47 -6.64 -25.85
N LEU A 445 -31.26 -6.52 -24.54
CA LEU A 445 -30.63 -7.56 -23.72
C LEU A 445 -31.44 -8.86 -23.78
N GLN A 446 -32.77 -8.79 -23.60
CA GLN A 446 -33.69 -9.93 -23.72
C GLN A 446 -33.60 -10.58 -25.10
N PHE A 447 -33.58 -9.78 -26.18
CA PHE A 447 -33.47 -10.29 -27.55
C PHE A 447 -32.18 -11.09 -27.76
N PHE A 448 -31.02 -10.53 -27.41
CA PHE A 448 -29.74 -11.19 -27.66
C PHE A 448 -29.45 -12.36 -26.72
N LEU A 449 -29.92 -12.32 -25.47
CA LEU A 449 -29.72 -13.42 -24.52
C LEU A 449 -30.44 -14.70 -24.93
N VAL A 450 -31.61 -14.60 -25.57
CA VAL A 450 -32.42 -15.77 -25.97
C VAL A 450 -31.95 -16.37 -27.29
N ASP A 451 -31.39 -15.57 -28.21
CA ASP A 451 -31.02 -16.05 -29.54
C ASP A 451 -29.66 -16.80 -29.53
N PRO A 452 -29.61 -18.13 -29.74
CA PRO A 452 -28.38 -18.93 -29.69
C PRO A 452 -27.38 -18.62 -30.82
N ALA A 453 -27.78 -17.87 -31.86
CA ALA A 453 -26.92 -17.51 -32.97
C ALA A 453 -25.88 -16.42 -32.63
N TYR A 454 -26.09 -15.68 -31.52
CA TYR A 454 -25.20 -14.58 -31.14
C TYR A 454 -24.20 -14.99 -30.06
N TYR A 455 -22.97 -14.51 -30.19
CA TYR A 455 -22.09 -14.35 -29.03
C TYR A 455 -22.60 -13.18 -28.19
N VAL A 456 -22.64 -13.35 -26.87
CA VAL A 456 -23.13 -12.33 -25.93
C VAL A 456 -22.11 -12.15 -24.81
N ASP A 457 -21.63 -10.93 -24.63
CA ASP A 457 -20.75 -10.52 -23.55
C ASP A 457 -21.38 -9.35 -22.79
N ILE A 458 -21.67 -9.56 -21.51
CA ILE A 458 -22.25 -8.56 -20.61
C ILE A 458 -21.22 -8.26 -19.52
N ASP A 459 -20.69 -7.04 -19.51
CA ASP A 459 -19.59 -6.63 -18.62
C ASP A 459 -19.97 -5.41 -17.78
N PHE A 460 -20.02 -5.57 -16.47
CA PHE A 460 -20.21 -4.50 -15.48
C PHE A 460 -18.95 -4.30 -14.62
N GLY A 461 -17.77 -4.69 -15.13
CA GLY A 461 -16.49 -4.59 -14.45
C GLY A 461 -16.50 -5.34 -13.10
N GLY A 462 -16.26 -4.61 -12.01
CA GLY A 462 -16.21 -5.17 -10.66
C GLY A 462 -17.54 -5.77 -10.15
N LEU A 463 -18.67 -5.52 -10.83
CA LEU A 463 -20.00 -6.01 -10.43
C LEU A 463 -20.39 -7.34 -11.09
N GLY A 464 -19.56 -7.85 -12.01
CA GLY A 464 -19.71 -9.14 -12.68
C GLY A 464 -19.67 -9.06 -14.20
N ARG A 465 -19.30 -10.18 -14.84
CA ARG A 465 -19.32 -10.35 -16.31
C ARG A 465 -19.77 -11.76 -16.68
N ILE A 466 -20.50 -11.88 -17.77
CA ILE A 466 -20.87 -13.17 -18.36
C ILE A 466 -20.65 -13.15 -19.88
N CYS A 467 -20.04 -14.23 -20.39
CA CYS A 467 -19.86 -14.46 -21.82
C CYS A 467 -20.58 -15.76 -22.22
N LEU A 468 -21.39 -15.72 -23.27
CA LEU A 468 -22.13 -16.84 -23.85
C LEU A 468 -21.70 -17.03 -25.31
N SER A 469 -21.38 -18.27 -25.69
CA SER A 469 -20.95 -18.59 -27.05
C SER A 469 -22.14 -18.67 -28.02
N ALA A 470 -21.88 -18.40 -29.30
CA ALA A 470 -22.81 -18.72 -30.39
C ALA A 470 -22.78 -20.23 -30.68
N ALA A 471 -23.94 -20.83 -30.97
CA ALA A 471 -24.08 -22.26 -31.25
C ALA A 471 -23.31 -22.72 -32.51
N SER A 472 -22.91 -21.80 -33.39
CA SER A 472 -22.18 -22.07 -34.65
C SER A 472 -20.65 -22.14 -34.51
N HIS A 473 -20.09 -21.98 -33.29
CA HIS A 473 -18.66 -22.20 -33.03
C HIS A 473 -18.39 -23.54 -32.33
N SER A 474 -18.89 -24.64 -32.89
CA SER A 474 -18.34 -25.97 -32.62
C SER A 474 -17.01 -26.12 -33.39
N PHE A 475 -15.91 -25.68 -32.76
CA PHE A 475 -14.57 -25.93 -33.30
C PHE A 475 -14.35 -27.45 -33.42
N SER A 476 -14.14 -27.89 -34.66
CA SER A 476 -13.68 -29.21 -35.02
C SER A 476 -12.43 -29.60 -34.23
N SER A 477 -12.55 -30.62 -33.40
CA SER A 477 -11.45 -31.27 -32.70
C SER A 477 -10.59 -32.03 -33.72
N ASN A 478 -9.44 -31.47 -34.13
CA ASN A 478 -8.34 -32.25 -34.74
C ASN A 478 -7.02 -31.47 -34.86
N GLU A 479 -6.58 -30.82 -33.78
CA GLU A 479 -5.17 -30.42 -33.64
C GLU A 479 -4.67 -30.88 -32.26
N ASN A 480 -3.48 -31.48 -32.20
CA ASN A 480 -2.83 -31.88 -30.96
C ASN A 480 -2.52 -30.63 -30.13
N TYR A 481 -3.48 -30.16 -29.34
CA TYR A 481 -3.27 -29.03 -28.44
C TYR A 481 -2.33 -29.47 -27.32
N GLN A 482 -1.18 -28.79 -27.22
CA GLN A 482 -0.38 -28.80 -26.01
C GLN A 482 -1.24 -28.26 -24.88
N HIS A 483 -1.31 -28.98 -23.77
CA HIS A 483 -2.14 -28.65 -22.62
C HIS A 483 -1.28 -28.27 -21.43
N LEU A 484 -1.64 -27.17 -20.76
CA LEU A 484 -1.03 -26.81 -19.48
C LEU A 484 -1.55 -27.75 -18.40
N SER A 485 -0.68 -28.18 -17.49
CA SER A 485 -1.14 -28.91 -16.30
C SER A 485 -2.14 -28.06 -15.50
N PRO A 486 -3.15 -28.67 -14.84
CA PRO A 486 -4.16 -27.92 -14.07
C PRO A 486 -3.56 -27.00 -13.00
N SER A 487 -2.44 -27.41 -12.38
CA SER A 487 -1.72 -26.62 -11.38
C SER A 487 -1.00 -25.41 -11.99
N LEU A 488 -0.33 -25.59 -13.14
CA LEU A 488 0.34 -24.51 -13.87
C LEU A 488 -0.68 -23.50 -14.41
N ARG A 489 -1.77 -23.99 -14.99
CA ARG A 489 -2.89 -23.17 -15.47
C ARG A 489 -3.46 -22.28 -14.37
N LEU A 490 -3.72 -22.83 -13.18
CA LEU A 490 -4.23 -22.06 -12.04
C LEU A 490 -3.22 -21.02 -11.54
N ARG A 491 -1.94 -21.38 -11.48
CA ARG A 491 -0.86 -20.45 -11.08
C ARG A 491 -0.70 -19.29 -12.07
N LEU A 492 -0.81 -19.56 -13.37
CA LEU A 492 -0.78 -18.53 -14.42
C LEU A 492 -1.98 -17.59 -14.33
N ILE A 493 -3.18 -18.13 -14.13
CA ILE A 493 -4.39 -17.33 -13.92
C ILE A 493 -4.19 -16.41 -12.71
N ASN A 494 -3.80 -16.97 -11.56
CA ASN A 494 -3.56 -16.21 -10.33
C ASN A 494 -2.47 -15.15 -10.51
N PHE A 495 -1.40 -15.47 -11.25
CA PHE A 495 -0.33 -14.54 -11.55
C PHE A 495 -0.81 -13.37 -12.41
N ILE A 496 -1.53 -13.63 -13.51
CA ILE A 496 -2.08 -12.58 -14.39
C ILE A 496 -3.08 -11.69 -13.63
N PHE A 497 -3.86 -12.26 -12.71
CA PHE A 497 -4.77 -11.51 -11.84
C PHE A 497 -4.08 -10.48 -10.94
N GLN A 498 -2.81 -10.69 -10.57
CA GLN A 498 -2.07 -9.76 -9.71
C GLN A 498 -1.77 -8.41 -10.41
N PHE A 499 -1.77 -8.37 -11.75
CA PHE A 499 -1.38 -7.18 -12.51
C PHE A 499 -2.54 -6.25 -12.91
N ARG A 500 -3.72 -6.43 -12.31
CA ARG A 500 -4.94 -5.63 -12.62
C ARG A 500 -5.22 -5.46 -14.12
N LEU A 501 -4.81 -6.44 -14.95
CA LEU A 501 -5.44 -6.64 -16.25
C LEU A 501 -6.85 -7.16 -15.95
N ALA A 502 -7.78 -6.23 -15.77
CA ALA A 502 -9.20 -6.53 -15.73
C ALA A 502 -9.61 -6.99 -17.14
N VAL A 503 -9.22 -8.21 -17.50
CA VAL A 503 -9.74 -8.89 -18.68
C VAL A 503 -10.30 -10.23 -18.21
N PRO A 504 -11.62 -10.29 -17.96
CA PRO A 504 -12.28 -11.51 -17.54
C PRO A 504 -12.13 -12.70 -18.51
N ASP A 505 -11.67 -12.46 -19.74
CA ASP A 505 -11.40 -13.52 -20.74
C ASP A 505 -10.27 -14.48 -20.31
N VAL A 506 -9.41 -14.09 -19.36
CA VAL A 506 -8.27 -14.94 -18.92
C VAL A 506 -8.71 -16.13 -18.06
N ILE A 507 -9.84 -16.04 -17.32
CA ILE A 507 -10.34 -17.16 -16.49
C ILE A 507 -10.82 -18.33 -17.36
N ARG A 508 -11.38 -18.01 -18.55
CA ARG A 508 -11.96 -18.98 -19.50
C ARG A 508 -11.11 -19.16 -20.77
N ALA A 509 -9.97 -18.46 -20.86
CA ALA A 509 -9.02 -18.59 -21.96
C ALA A 509 -8.56 -20.03 -22.13
N ASN A 510 -8.54 -20.54 -23.36
CA ASN A 510 -7.81 -21.78 -23.65
C ASN A 510 -6.30 -21.60 -23.32
N ASP A 511 -5.55 -22.70 -23.22
CA ASP A 511 -4.14 -22.65 -22.77
C ASP A 511 -3.26 -21.74 -23.63
N ILE A 512 -3.52 -21.67 -24.94
CA ILE A 512 -2.80 -20.78 -25.88
C ILE A 512 -3.07 -19.30 -25.56
N THR A 513 -4.34 -18.93 -25.34
CA THR A 513 -4.73 -17.56 -24.99
C THR A 513 -4.19 -17.18 -23.61
N LEU A 514 -4.11 -18.12 -22.67
CA LEU A 514 -3.53 -17.90 -21.34
C LEU A 514 -2.01 -17.64 -21.42
N VAL A 515 -1.28 -18.39 -22.24
CA VAL A 515 0.16 -18.17 -22.48
C VAL A 515 0.39 -16.84 -23.20
N ARG A 516 -0.41 -16.49 -24.21
CA ARG A 516 -0.33 -15.17 -24.86
C ARG A 516 -0.67 -14.01 -23.91
N ALA A 517 -1.61 -14.21 -22.99
CA ALA A 517 -1.90 -13.21 -21.97
C ALA A 517 -0.69 -12.99 -21.04
N LEU A 518 0.01 -14.07 -20.66
CA LEU A 518 1.25 -14.01 -19.89
C LEU A 518 2.35 -13.20 -20.61
N GLU A 519 2.51 -13.36 -21.93
CA GLU A 519 3.49 -12.58 -22.73
C GLU A 519 3.22 -11.07 -22.74
N ASN A 520 1.95 -10.68 -22.55
CA ASN A 520 1.50 -9.29 -22.65
C ASN A 520 1.38 -8.59 -21.29
N VAL A 521 1.71 -9.27 -20.18
CA VAL A 521 1.69 -8.68 -18.84
C VAL A 521 2.74 -7.58 -18.72
N LYS A 522 2.33 -6.38 -18.29
CA LYS A 522 3.27 -5.35 -17.82
C LYS A 522 3.72 -5.71 -16.41
N LEU A 523 4.95 -6.18 -16.30
CA LEU A 523 5.50 -6.69 -15.05
C LEU A 523 5.85 -5.56 -14.09
N GLU A 524 5.20 -5.54 -12.94
CA GLU A 524 5.70 -4.89 -11.75
C GLU A 524 7.02 -5.53 -11.29
N PRO A 525 8.04 -4.75 -10.88
CA PRO A 525 9.38 -5.28 -10.66
C PRO A 525 9.44 -6.44 -9.66
N TYR A 526 8.66 -6.39 -8.57
CA TYR A 526 8.66 -7.42 -7.51
C TYR A 526 8.12 -8.79 -7.94
N LEU A 527 7.54 -8.91 -9.14
CA LEU A 527 6.97 -10.14 -9.67
C LEU A 527 7.83 -10.80 -10.77
N ILE A 528 8.95 -10.19 -11.16
CA ILE A 528 9.87 -10.70 -12.20
C ILE A 528 10.42 -12.11 -11.87
N PRO A 529 10.88 -12.42 -10.63
CA PRO A 529 11.35 -13.77 -10.32
C PRO A 529 10.27 -14.84 -10.47
N HIS A 530 9.02 -14.50 -10.09
CA HIS A 530 7.87 -15.40 -10.21
C HIS A 530 7.45 -15.57 -11.67
N TYR A 531 7.48 -14.50 -12.47
CA TYR A 531 7.28 -14.55 -13.92
C TYR A 531 8.25 -15.52 -14.60
N ARG A 532 9.57 -15.39 -14.33
CA ARG A 532 10.60 -16.25 -14.93
C ARG A 532 10.41 -17.72 -14.58
N SER A 533 10.02 -18.01 -13.34
CA SER A 533 9.68 -19.36 -12.89
C SER A 533 8.50 -19.96 -13.68
N LEU A 534 7.43 -19.17 -13.88
CA LEU A 534 6.25 -19.59 -14.64
C LEU A 534 6.56 -19.78 -16.13
N VAL A 535 7.33 -18.88 -16.74
CA VAL A 535 7.74 -18.96 -18.15
C VAL A 535 8.56 -20.23 -18.41
N ASN A 536 9.51 -20.56 -17.53
CA ASN A 536 10.29 -21.79 -17.65
C ASN A 536 9.41 -23.05 -17.59
N GLU A 537 8.43 -23.09 -16.68
CA GLU A 537 7.47 -24.21 -16.61
C GLU A 537 6.58 -24.28 -17.86
N VAL A 538 6.13 -23.15 -18.40
CA VAL A 538 5.34 -23.09 -19.65
C VAL A 538 6.14 -23.62 -20.84
N ILE A 539 7.40 -23.21 -20.98
CA ILE A 539 8.31 -23.71 -22.02
C ILE A 539 8.55 -25.22 -21.87
N THR A 540 8.71 -25.69 -20.63
CA THR A 540 8.89 -27.13 -20.35
C THR A 540 7.64 -27.96 -20.70
N ASN A 541 6.46 -27.34 -20.74
CA ASN A 541 5.20 -27.97 -21.20
C ASN A 541 4.99 -27.85 -22.73
N GLY A 542 6.00 -27.39 -23.47
CA GLY A 542 6.03 -27.41 -24.93
C GLY A 542 5.63 -26.11 -25.63
N PHE A 543 5.22 -25.07 -24.88
CA PHE A 543 4.80 -23.80 -25.44
C PHE A 543 5.99 -22.89 -25.77
N GLU A 544 5.96 -22.20 -26.92
CA GLU A 544 6.97 -21.20 -27.27
C GLU A 544 6.57 -19.81 -26.78
N ILE A 545 7.48 -19.14 -26.05
CA ILE A 545 7.32 -17.74 -25.63
C ILE A 545 8.35 -16.88 -26.36
N LYS A 546 7.88 -15.89 -27.13
CA LYS A 546 8.73 -15.09 -28.03
C LYS A 546 9.42 -13.89 -27.36
N ASN A 547 8.94 -13.47 -26.20
CA ASN A 547 9.45 -12.31 -25.46
C ASN A 547 9.89 -12.71 -24.04
N LEU A 548 11.15 -13.08 -23.87
CA LEU A 548 11.79 -13.13 -22.55
C LEU A 548 12.28 -11.72 -22.20
N ARG A 549 11.50 -10.97 -21.41
CA ARG A 549 11.90 -9.67 -20.85
C ARG A 549 12.62 -9.83 -19.51
#